data_AF-A0A5C7Q4H0-F1
#
_entry.id   AF-A0A5C7Q4H0-F1
#
_cell.length_a   1.000
_cell.length_b   1.000
_cell.length_c   1.000
_cell.angle_alpha   90.00
_cell.angle_beta   90.00
_cell.angle_gamma   90.00
#
_symmetry.space_group_name_H-M   'P 1'
#
loop_
_entity.id
_entity.type
_entity.pdbx_description
1 polymer ?
#
loop_
_entity_poly.entity_id
_entity_poly.type
_entity_poly.pdbx_seq_one_letter_code
_entity_poly.pdbx_strand_id
1 'polypeptide(L)'
;MTAPNHRAELAALRVVALEDILNTSDAELRKEAVEDGEDVTAIAAGLKSAMRDAAASALRQRMSQAKARMTAGPVQQLGRPARPPMERLKQLIQEAFASDRSLGLAFRDGKRQSDADWESLYDDLVALGKIKSASHED
;
A
#
# COMPACT_ATOMS: atom_id res chain seq x y z
N MET A 1 -31.90 -32.50 6.36
CA MET A 1 -30.78 -32.43 7.30
C MET A 1 -29.60 -31.86 6.54
N THR A 2 -29.29 -30.58 6.70
CA THR A 2 -28.15 -29.92 6.08
C THR A 2 -26.85 -30.40 6.72
N ALA A 3 -25.87 -30.79 5.92
CA ALA A 3 -24.58 -31.25 6.41
C ALA A 3 -23.90 -30.17 7.27
N PRO A 4 -23.25 -30.53 8.39
CA PRO A 4 -22.58 -29.57 9.25
C PRO A 4 -21.43 -28.89 8.50
N ASN A 5 -21.43 -27.56 8.49
CA ASN A 5 -20.42 -26.76 7.83
C ASN A 5 -19.28 -26.50 8.83
N HIS A 6 -18.50 -27.55 9.10
CA HIS A 6 -17.41 -27.55 10.10
C HIS A 6 -16.42 -26.38 9.94
N ARG A 7 -16.24 -25.87 8.72
CA ARG A 7 -15.41 -24.69 8.46
C ARG A 7 -16.02 -23.41 9.04
N ALA A 8 -17.33 -23.23 8.93
CA ALA A 8 -18.04 -22.12 9.52
C ALA A 8 -18.06 -22.22 11.05
N GLU A 9 -18.21 -23.43 11.59
CA GLU A 9 -18.17 -23.70 13.03
C GLU A 9 -16.78 -23.39 13.63
N LEU A 10 -15.69 -23.84 12.97
CA LEU A 10 -14.32 -23.51 13.38
C LEU A 10 -14.02 -22.01 13.29
N ALA A 11 -14.55 -21.34 12.27
CA ALA A 11 -14.42 -19.89 12.15
C ALA A 11 -15.14 -19.16 13.29
N ALA A 12 -16.34 -19.61 13.67
CA ALA A 12 -17.08 -19.05 14.80
C ALA A 12 -16.35 -19.29 16.13
N LEU A 13 -15.82 -20.51 16.35
CA LEU A 13 -15.03 -20.82 17.54
C LEU A 13 -13.80 -19.93 17.64
N ARG A 14 -13.11 -19.68 16.53
CA ARG A 14 -11.95 -18.78 16.49
C ARG A 14 -12.33 -17.35 16.85
N VAL A 15 -13.47 -16.85 16.36
CA VAL A 15 -13.94 -15.50 16.71
C VAL A 15 -14.18 -15.38 18.21
N VAL A 16 -14.89 -16.32 18.80
CA VAL A 16 -15.17 -16.33 20.25
C VAL A 16 -13.88 -16.42 21.06
N ALA A 17 -12.95 -17.30 20.68
CA ALA A 17 -11.66 -17.41 21.36
C ALA A 17 -10.81 -16.12 21.26
N LEU A 18 -10.87 -15.43 20.12
CA LEU A 18 -10.18 -14.14 19.97
C LEU A 18 -10.84 -13.03 20.78
N GLU A 19 -12.17 -12.99 20.82
CA GLU A 19 -12.91 -12.03 21.65
C GLU A 19 -12.61 -12.23 23.13
N ASP A 20 -12.52 -13.47 23.58
CA ASP A 20 -12.13 -13.81 24.96
C ASP A 20 -10.74 -13.26 25.28
N ILE A 21 -9.73 -13.60 24.47
CA ILE A 21 -8.34 -13.11 24.64
C ILE A 21 -8.28 -11.58 24.66
N LEU A 22 -9.08 -10.90 23.82
CA LEU A 22 -9.09 -9.43 23.74
C LEU A 22 -9.79 -8.78 24.95
N ASN A 23 -10.68 -9.51 25.63
CA ASN A 23 -11.37 -9.05 26.83
C ASN A 23 -10.63 -9.40 28.13
N THR A 24 -9.71 -10.37 28.09
CA THR A 24 -8.86 -10.72 29.23
C THR A 24 -7.83 -9.62 29.50
N SER A 25 -7.71 -9.21 30.76
CA SER A 25 -6.75 -8.17 31.13
C SER A 25 -5.30 -8.68 31.13
N ASP A 26 -4.34 -7.78 30.93
CA ASP A 26 -2.89 -8.09 31.03
C ASP A 26 -2.48 -8.73 32.37
N ALA A 27 -3.23 -8.44 33.44
CA ALA A 27 -2.97 -9.00 34.76
C ALA A 27 -3.42 -10.47 34.84
N GLU A 28 -4.58 -10.79 34.26
CA GLU A 28 -5.11 -12.14 34.18
C GLU A 28 -4.28 -13.00 33.23
N LEU A 29 -3.92 -12.50 32.04
CA LEU A 29 -3.04 -13.20 31.10
C LEU A 29 -1.68 -13.53 31.73
N ARG A 30 -1.10 -12.60 32.49
CA ARG A 30 0.18 -12.85 33.17
C ARG A 30 0.03 -13.87 34.29
N LYS A 31 -1.10 -13.87 35.00
CA LYS A 31 -1.36 -14.83 36.07
C LYS A 31 -1.49 -16.25 35.50
N GLU A 32 -2.28 -16.41 34.44
CA GLU A 32 -2.46 -17.69 33.73
C GLU A 32 -1.14 -18.22 33.19
N ALA A 33 -0.36 -17.37 32.51
CA ALA A 33 0.96 -17.76 31.99
C ALA A 33 1.93 -18.23 33.09
N VAL A 34 1.89 -17.60 34.27
CA VAL A 34 2.71 -18.04 35.42
C VAL A 34 2.19 -19.36 36.01
N GLU A 35 0.87 -19.54 36.09
CA GLU A 35 0.23 -20.78 36.55
C GLU A 35 0.54 -21.97 35.62
N ASP A 36 0.63 -21.72 34.32
CA ASP A 36 1.01 -22.70 33.29
C ASP A 36 2.52 -22.94 33.19
N GLY A 37 3.32 -22.23 34.00
CA GLY A 37 4.78 -22.37 34.03
C GLY A 37 5.49 -21.72 32.84
N GLU A 38 4.84 -20.80 32.13
CA GLU A 38 5.43 -20.07 31.02
C GLU A 38 6.36 -18.95 31.50
N ASP A 39 7.49 -18.77 30.80
CA ASP A 39 8.38 -17.63 31.01
C ASP A 39 7.96 -16.44 30.14
N VAL A 40 7.12 -15.59 30.71
CA VAL A 40 6.63 -14.34 30.08
C VAL A 40 7.80 -13.44 29.63
N THR A 41 8.94 -13.48 30.34
CA THR A 41 10.11 -12.68 29.99
C THR A 41 10.78 -13.21 28.72
N ALA A 42 10.90 -14.54 28.60
CA ALA A 42 11.42 -15.19 27.40
C ALA A 42 10.50 -14.96 26.19
N ILE A 43 9.18 -15.04 26.38
CA ILE A 43 8.18 -14.76 25.33
C ILE A 43 8.33 -13.31 24.84
N ALA A 44 8.38 -12.34 25.76
CA ALA A 44 8.56 -10.93 25.42
C ALA A 44 9.89 -10.67 24.70
N ALA A 45 10.98 -11.32 25.12
CA ALA A 45 12.27 -11.23 24.47
C ALA A 45 12.25 -11.80 23.04
N GLY A 46 11.56 -12.93 22.84
CA GLY A 46 11.34 -13.55 21.53
C GLY A 46 10.57 -12.63 20.59
N LEU A 47 9.45 -12.07 21.06
CA LEU A 47 8.65 -11.11 20.29
C LEU A 47 9.47 -9.89 19.89
N LYS A 48 10.24 -9.32 20.82
CA LYS A 48 11.13 -8.18 20.55
C LYS A 48 12.17 -8.50 19.48
N SER A 49 12.72 -9.71 19.48
CA SER A 49 13.66 -10.15 18.44
C SER A 49 12.98 -10.26 17.09
N ALA A 50 11.82 -10.93 17.02
CA ALA A 50 11.07 -11.09 15.78
C ALA A 50 10.68 -9.73 15.16
N MET A 51 10.26 -8.77 15.99
CA MET A 51 9.96 -7.41 15.51
C MET A 51 11.20 -6.70 14.94
N ARG A 52 12.35 -6.84 15.61
CA ARG A 52 13.62 -6.29 15.10
C ARG A 52 14.00 -6.90 13.75
N ASP A 53 13.86 -8.22 13.61
CA ASP A 53 14.20 -8.92 12.38
C ASP A 53 13.26 -8.55 11.23
N ALA A 54 11.96 -8.45 11.50
CA ALA A 54 10.96 -7.99 10.54
C ALA A 54 11.25 -6.55 10.06
N ALA A 55 11.56 -5.63 10.98
CA ALA A 55 11.92 -4.27 10.65
C ALA A 55 13.20 -4.20 9.81
N ALA A 56 14.23 -4.95 10.18
CA ALA A 56 15.47 -5.02 9.42
C ALA A 56 15.26 -5.62 8.03
N SER A 57 14.41 -6.63 7.90
CA SER A 57 14.03 -7.24 6.62
C SER A 57 13.31 -6.23 5.72
N ALA A 58 12.32 -5.52 6.25
CA ALA A 58 11.59 -4.49 5.53
C ALA A 58 12.53 -3.36 5.05
N LEU A 59 13.48 -2.94 5.88
CA LEU A 59 14.48 -1.94 5.51
C LEU A 59 15.40 -2.45 4.38
N ARG A 60 15.92 -3.68 4.50
CA ARG A 60 16.74 -4.30 3.45
C ARG A 60 15.98 -4.42 2.14
N GLN A 61 14.70 -4.79 2.18
CA GLN A 61 13.86 -4.87 0.99
C GLN A 61 13.62 -3.49 0.36
N ARG A 62 13.40 -2.44 1.15
CA ARG A 62 13.31 -1.06 0.63
C ARG A 62 14.63 -0.63 -0.01
N MET A 63 15.76 -0.94 0.61
CA MET A 63 17.08 -0.61 0.05
C MET A 63 17.37 -1.42 -1.23
N SER A 64 17.00 -2.69 -1.29
CA SER A 64 17.17 -3.50 -2.50
C SER A 64 16.29 -3.00 -3.65
N GLN A 65 15.06 -2.60 -3.37
CA GLN A 65 14.16 -1.96 -4.35
C GLN A 65 14.71 -0.60 -4.82
N ALA A 66 15.20 0.23 -3.90
CA ALA A 66 15.83 1.50 -4.26
C ALA A 66 17.08 1.29 -5.11
N LYS A 67 17.95 0.35 -4.72
CA LYS A 67 19.13 -0.03 -5.50
C LYS A 67 18.74 -0.54 -6.88
N ALA A 68 17.74 -1.41 -6.97
CA ALA A 68 17.24 -1.92 -8.25
C ALA A 68 16.73 -0.80 -9.16
N ARG A 69 16.06 0.22 -8.61
CA ARG A 69 15.63 1.42 -9.35
C ARG A 69 16.80 2.30 -9.79
N MET A 70 17.92 2.30 -9.07
CA MET A 70 19.13 3.05 -9.43
C MET A 70 20.03 2.30 -10.41
N THR A 71 20.12 0.97 -10.30
CA THR A 71 20.92 0.10 -11.18
C THR A 71 20.20 -0.32 -12.45
N ALA A 72 18.87 -0.29 -12.45
CA ALA A 72 18.14 0.02 -13.66
C ALA A 72 18.56 1.46 -14.01
N GLY A 73 19.67 1.60 -14.75
CA GLY A 73 20.07 2.88 -15.34
C GLY A 73 18.89 3.50 -16.07
N PRO A 74 18.95 4.78 -16.47
CA PRO A 74 17.84 5.42 -17.17
C PRO A 74 17.44 4.46 -18.29
N VAL A 75 16.23 3.89 -18.17
CA VAL A 75 15.65 3.14 -19.26
C VAL A 75 15.67 4.19 -20.35
N GLN A 76 16.56 4.06 -21.32
CA GLN A 76 16.40 4.80 -22.55
C GLN A 76 15.00 4.40 -22.97
N GLN A 77 14.08 5.33 -22.76
CA GLN A 77 12.71 5.21 -23.20
C GLN A 77 12.79 5.30 -24.72
N LEU A 78 13.27 4.22 -25.33
CA LEU A 78 13.10 3.93 -26.73
C LEU A 78 11.59 3.76 -26.89
N GLY A 79 10.91 4.91 -27.08
CA GLY A 79 9.48 4.99 -27.29
C GLY A 79 8.64 5.68 -26.22
N ARG A 80 9.17 6.44 -25.24
CA ARG A 80 8.25 7.36 -24.52
C ARG A 80 7.96 8.53 -25.48
N PRO A 81 6.69 8.80 -25.82
CA PRO A 81 6.32 10.01 -26.54
C PRO A 81 7.00 11.19 -25.86
N ALA A 82 7.59 12.09 -26.65
CA ALA A 82 8.06 13.36 -26.15
C ALA A 82 6.92 13.98 -25.33
N ARG A 83 7.15 14.16 -24.03
CA ARG A 83 6.14 14.74 -23.15
C ARG A 83 5.79 16.12 -23.72
N PRO A 84 4.49 16.46 -23.85
CA PRO A 84 4.10 17.78 -24.29
C PRO A 84 4.67 18.85 -23.35
N PRO A 85 4.91 20.08 -23.83
CA PRO A 85 5.34 21.17 -22.96
C PRO A 85 4.33 21.39 -21.82
N MET A 86 4.80 21.88 -20.68
CA MET A 86 4.03 22.01 -19.43
C MET A 86 2.64 22.65 -19.62
N GLU A 87 2.56 23.67 -20.47
CA GLU A 87 1.28 24.34 -20.78
C GLU A 87 0.30 23.43 -21.53
N ARG A 88 0.79 22.58 -22.44
CA ARG A 88 -0.05 21.59 -23.13
C ARG A 88 -0.47 20.45 -22.21
N LEU A 89 0.39 20.06 -21.28
CA LEU A 89 0.09 19.06 -20.26
C LEU A 89 -1.06 19.52 -19.35
N LYS A 90 -1.02 20.77 -18.85
CA LYS A 90 -2.10 21.36 -18.05
C LYS A 90 -3.43 21.38 -18.81
N GLN A 91 -3.41 21.71 -20.10
CA GLN A 91 -4.61 21.68 -20.95
C GLN A 91 -5.19 20.28 -21.07
N LEU A 92 -4.38 19.26 -21.36
CA LEU A 92 -4.85 17.87 -21.50
C LEU A 92 -5.47 17.33 -20.20
N ILE A 93 -4.90 17.70 -19.05
CA ILE A 93 -5.44 17.33 -17.74
C ILE A 93 -6.79 18.04 -17.49
N GLN A 94 -6.90 19.33 -17.83
CA GLN A 94 -8.16 20.06 -17.72
C GLN A 94 -9.24 19.50 -18.65
N GLU A 95 -8.89 19.11 -19.88
CA GLU A 95 -9.78 18.44 -20.83
C GLU A 95 -10.25 17.07 -20.29
N ALA A 96 -9.36 16.30 -19.67
CA ALA A 96 -9.70 15.02 -19.03
C ALA A 96 -10.64 15.20 -17.83
N PHE A 97 -10.40 16.20 -16.99
CA PHE A 97 -11.30 16.54 -15.87
C PHE A 97 -12.65 17.10 -16.30
N ALA A 98 -12.70 17.82 -17.42
CA ALA A 98 -13.95 18.27 -18.02
C ALA A 98 -14.76 17.09 -18.57
N SER A 99 -14.08 16.08 -19.12
CA SER A 99 -14.71 14.88 -19.70
C SER A 99 -15.18 13.89 -18.63
N ASP A 100 -14.47 13.79 -17.51
CA ASP A 100 -14.80 12.89 -16.41
C ASP A 100 -14.68 13.63 -15.06
N ARG A 101 -15.83 14.12 -14.59
CA ARG A 101 -15.94 14.93 -13.36
C ARG A 101 -15.51 14.16 -12.10
N SER A 102 -15.46 12.83 -12.15
CA SER A 102 -14.99 12.00 -11.03
C SER A 102 -13.48 12.12 -10.79
N LEU A 103 -12.71 12.44 -11.83
CA LEU A 103 -11.25 12.61 -11.76
C LEU A 103 -10.85 13.95 -11.11
N GLY A 104 -11.68 14.98 -11.25
CA GLY A 104 -11.41 16.34 -10.75
C GLY A 104 -11.58 16.52 -9.24
N LEU A 105 -12.20 15.57 -8.54
CA LEU A 105 -12.43 15.65 -7.08
C LEU A 105 -11.16 15.39 -6.27
N ALA A 106 -10.27 14.52 -6.73
CA ALA A 106 -9.00 14.25 -6.05
C ALA A 106 -7.94 15.34 -6.29
N PHE A 107 -8.12 16.15 -7.33
CA PHE A 107 -7.15 17.14 -7.79
C PHE A 107 -7.26 18.50 -7.08
N ARG A 108 -8.44 18.81 -6.54
CA ARG A 108 -8.83 20.17 -6.13
C ARG A 108 -8.48 20.53 -4.69
N ASP A 109 -7.61 19.77 -4.02
CA ASP A 109 -7.28 20.02 -2.62
C ASP A 109 -6.14 21.06 -2.46
N GLY A 110 -6.49 22.32 -2.72
CA GLY A 110 -5.97 23.52 -2.05
C GLY A 110 -4.49 23.93 -2.14
N LYS A 111 -3.57 23.11 -2.67
CA LYS A 111 -2.14 23.46 -2.74
C LYS A 111 -1.69 23.86 -4.14
N ARG A 112 -0.86 24.91 -4.22
CA ARG A 112 -0.11 25.27 -5.43
C ARG A 112 0.74 24.05 -5.83
N GLN A 113 0.31 23.35 -6.88
CA GLN A 113 1.02 22.20 -7.40
C GLN A 113 2.32 22.66 -8.07
N SER A 114 3.39 21.96 -7.75
CA SER A 114 4.67 22.13 -8.43
C SER A 114 4.61 21.52 -9.83
N ASP A 115 5.52 21.92 -10.70
CA ASP A 115 5.64 21.36 -12.05
C ASP A 115 5.83 19.82 -12.03
N ALA A 116 6.47 19.29 -10.99
CA ALA A 116 6.64 17.84 -10.79
C ALA A 116 5.31 17.12 -10.46
N ASP A 117 4.41 17.77 -9.73
CA ASP A 117 3.09 17.21 -9.41
C ASP A 117 2.22 17.10 -10.67
N TRP A 118 2.30 18.12 -11.54
CA TRP A 118 1.64 18.12 -12.85
C TRP A 118 2.14 16.98 -13.74
N GLU A 119 3.45 16.76 -13.79
CA GLU A 119 4.05 15.67 -14.57
C GLU A 119 3.63 14.29 -14.07
N SER A 120 3.63 14.07 -12.75
CA SER A 120 3.20 12.80 -12.16
C SER A 120 1.74 12.49 -12.48
N LEU A 121 0.88 13.50 -12.38
CA LEU A 121 -0.54 13.35 -12.68
C LEU A 121 -0.81 13.04 -14.16
N TYR A 122 -0.07 13.68 -15.07
CA TYR A 122 -0.18 13.36 -16.48
C TYR A 122 0.17 11.90 -16.75
N ASP A 123 1.25 11.40 -16.15
CA ASP A 123 1.66 10.01 -16.29
C ASP A 123 0.59 9.05 -15.75
N ASP A 124 -0.04 9.37 -14.60
CA ASP A 124 -1.13 8.59 -14.02
C ASP A 124 -2.37 8.56 -14.94
N LEU A 125 -2.74 9.71 -15.53
CA LEU A 125 -3.89 9.81 -16.44
C LEU A 125 -3.66 9.12 -17.79
N VAL A 126 -2.42 9.09 -18.27
CA VAL A 126 -2.02 8.29 -19.43
C VAL A 126 -2.06 6.79 -19.10
N ALA A 127 -1.57 6.38 -17.92
CA ALA A 127 -1.62 4.98 -17.47
C ALA A 127 -3.05 4.48 -17.29
N LEU A 128 -3.97 5.36 -16.87
CA LEU A 128 -5.41 5.09 -16.80
C LEU A 128 -6.12 5.10 -18.17
N GLY A 129 -5.41 5.41 -19.26
CA GLY A 129 -5.96 5.50 -20.61
C GLY A 129 -6.92 6.67 -20.82
N LYS A 130 -6.94 7.64 -19.90
CA LYS A 130 -7.85 8.81 -19.94
C LYS A 130 -7.30 9.93 -20.82
N ILE A 131 -5.99 9.98 -21.02
CA ILE A 131 -5.32 10.87 -21.98
C ILE A 131 -4.59 9.98 -23.00
N LYS A 132 -4.84 10.21 -24.30
CA LYS A 132 -4.06 9.58 -25.36
C LYS A 132 -2.65 10.18 -25.37
N SER A 133 -1.64 9.32 -25.24
CA SER A 133 -0.26 9.73 -25.45
C SER A 133 -0.04 10.03 -26.94
N ALA A 134 0.82 10.99 -27.27
CA ALA A 134 1.11 11.43 -28.64
C ALA A 134 1.87 10.38 -29.50
N SER A 135 1.74 9.09 -29.18
CA SER A 135 2.32 7.97 -29.94
C SER A 135 1.27 6.99 -30.45
N HIS A 136 -0.01 7.37 -30.48
CA HIS A 136 -1.06 6.57 -31.09
C HIS A 136 -1.76 7.37 -32.20
N GLU A 137 -0.99 7.69 -33.24
CA GLU A 137 -1.49 7.93 -34.59
C GLU A 137 -0.97 6.77 -35.45
N ASP A 138 -1.86 5.83 -35.76
CA ASP A 138 -1.86 5.15 -37.07
C ASP A 138 -2.78 5.97 -37.99
#